data_AF-A0A6N6PKL2-F1
#
_entry.id   AF-A0A6N6PKL2-F1
#
_cell.length_a   1.000
_cell.length_b   1.000
_cell.length_c   1.000
_cell.angle_alpha   90.00
_cell.angle_beta   90.00
_cell.angle_gamma   90.00
#
_symmetry.space_group_name_H-M   'P 1'
#
loop_
_entity.id
_entity.type
_entity.pdbx_description
1 polymer ?
#
loop_
_entity_poly.entity_id
_entity_poly.type
_entity_poly.pdbx_seq_one_letter_code
_entity_poly.pdbx_strand_id
1 'polypeptide(L)'
;MRGLRRRAGCARLRRPPAGRLYAAELRADRLSDHRQLRAPAYLGRRPRHRALHLPFSPPPRRRSRAEPLRVNRTAKLLLLAGLFLICGAGAIFQEQAERRRQSTTPAVLYAVIWKQIAAFRDDDYASAYRQVSTGFQEKFNIEAFSDLARTDYPSVRRARRVEFGAVRHEGQHAVIPAYLFLDDGDIIPCIYRLVNEDDVWKIDSARVLRRWPAGRRMGGVRA
;
A
#
# COMPACT_ATOMS: atom_id res chain seq x y z
N MET A 1 -26.91 55.16 -30.93
CA MET A 1 -25.58 55.65 -31.36
C MET A 1 -24.54 55.34 -30.29
N ARG A 2 -23.35 54.86 -30.71
CA ARG A 2 -22.09 54.64 -29.93
C ARG A 2 -22.16 53.56 -28.83
N GLY A 3 -21.30 52.55 -28.77
CA GLY A 3 -20.13 52.19 -29.56
C GLY A 3 -19.27 51.18 -28.80
N LEU A 4 -19.02 50.03 -29.42
CA LEU A 4 -17.86 49.12 -29.33
C LEU A 4 -16.78 49.38 -28.25
N ARG A 5 -16.33 48.31 -27.58
CA ARG A 5 -15.02 47.69 -27.87
C ARG A 5 -14.80 46.31 -27.21
N ARG A 6 -14.29 45.40 -28.04
CA ARG A 6 -13.81 44.04 -27.78
C ARG A 6 -12.54 44.05 -26.91
N ARG A 7 -12.28 42.97 -26.17
CA ARG A 7 -10.97 42.27 -26.20
C ARG A 7 -11.12 40.78 -25.92
N ALA A 8 -10.55 40.01 -26.82
CA ALA A 8 -10.32 38.58 -26.75
C ALA A 8 -9.09 38.26 -25.88
N GLY A 9 -9.03 37.04 -25.35
CA GLY A 9 -7.86 36.47 -24.70
C GLY A 9 -7.97 34.96 -24.61
N CYS A 10 -7.62 34.28 -25.70
CA CYS A 10 -7.36 32.84 -25.72
C CYS A 10 -6.14 32.50 -24.86
N ALA A 11 -6.20 31.42 -24.08
CA ALA A 11 -5.08 30.49 -23.89
C ALA A 11 -5.58 29.17 -23.29
N ARG A 12 -5.77 28.16 -24.16
CA ARG A 12 -5.66 26.76 -23.76
C ARG A 12 -4.19 26.50 -23.46
N LEU A 13 -3.87 26.09 -22.23
CA LEU A 13 -2.65 25.35 -21.95
C LEU A 13 -3.03 24.00 -21.35
N ARG A 14 -2.74 22.95 -22.12
CA ARG A 14 -2.73 21.55 -21.70
C ARG A 14 -1.34 21.19 -21.18
N ARG A 15 -1.33 20.24 -20.22
CA ARG A 15 -0.27 19.32 -19.74
C ARG A 15 0.41 19.69 -18.41
N PRO A 16 0.90 18.70 -17.63
CA PRO A 16 0.49 17.29 -17.46
C PRO A 16 0.30 16.91 -15.95
N PRO A 17 -0.19 15.70 -15.60
CA PRO A 17 -0.07 15.18 -14.25
C PRO A 17 1.25 14.39 -14.11
N ALA A 18 2.15 14.91 -13.28
CA ALA A 18 3.25 14.18 -12.67
C ALA A 18 3.35 14.76 -11.25
N GLY A 19 3.22 13.99 -10.17
CA GLY A 19 3.99 12.79 -9.89
C GLY A 19 5.11 13.20 -8.94
N ARG A 20 5.10 12.61 -7.73
CA ARG A 20 6.15 12.66 -6.69
C ARG A 20 6.36 13.97 -5.93
N LEU A 21 5.67 14.10 -4.79
CA LEU A 21 6.15 14.72 -3.54
C LEU A 21 5.30 14.06 -2.44
N TYR A 22 5.74 13.31 -1.43
CA TYR A 22 6.90 13.43 -0.57
C TYR A 22 7.21 12.05 0.03
N ALA A 23 8.40 11.51 -0.25
CA ALA A 23 9.11 10.67 0.68
C ALA A 23 9.98 11.62 1.51
N ALA A 24 9.53 11.90 2.74
CA ALA A 24 10.35 12.52 3.77
C ALA A 24 10.37 11.49 4.90
N GLU A 25 11.44 10.70 4.93
CA GLU A 25 12.54 10.92 5.88
C GLU A 25 12.06 10.67 7.31
N LEU A 26 12.01 9.39 7.64
CA LEU A 26 12.26 8.94 9.01
C LEU A 26 13.67 9.43 9.37
N ARG A 27 13.72 10.38 10.30
CA ARG A 27 14.93 10.77 11.02
C ARG A 27 15.46 9.54 11.75
N ALA A 28 16.49 8.93 11.19
CA ALA A 28 17.36 8.06 11.96
C ALA A 28 18.18 8.96 12.88
N ASP A 29 17.80 8.90 14.15
CA ASP A 29 18.48 9.58 15.23
C ASP A 29 19.88 9.01 15.42
N ARG A 30 20.76 9.85 15.94
CA ARG A 30 22.19 9.66 16.11
C ARG A 30 22.52 8.38 16.88
N LEU A 31 23.30 7.50 16.26
CA LEU A 31 24.25 6.67 16.98
C LEU A 31 25.65 7.22 16.72
N SER A 32 26.09 8.07 17.65
CA SER A 32 27.50 8.35 17.88
C SER A 32 28.15 7.08 18.37
N ASP A 33 29.01 6.46 17.55
CA ASP A 33 30.03 5.57 18.10
C ASP A 33 31.38 5.79 17.41
N HIS A 34 32.34 6.15 18.26
CA HIS A 34 33.72 6.45 17.90
C HIS A 34 34.45 5.15 17.60
N ARG A 35 34.82 4.91 16.34
CA ARG A 35 35.98 4.06 16.04
C ARG A 35 36.86 4.68 14.97
N GLN A 36 38.02 5.15 15.43
CA GLN A 36 39.15 5.59 14.63
C GLN A 36 39.53 4.51 13.62
N LEU A 37 39.50 4.86 12.34
CA LEU A 37 40.02 4.04 11.26
C LEU A 37 41.55 4.11 11.27
N ARG A 38 42.20 3.05 11.77
CA ARG A 38 43.60 2.77 11.43
C ARG A 38 43.66 2.29 9.99
N ALA A 39 44.55 2.89 9.21
CA ALA A 39 44.88 2.46 7.86
C ALA A 39 45.54 1.06 7.88
N PRO A 40 45.11 0.10 7.03
CA PRO A 40 45.88 -1.10 6.79
C PRO A 40 46.93 -0.85 5.71
N ALA A 41 48.17 -1.16 6.09
CA ALA A 41 49.34 -1.19 5.24
C ALA A 41 49.22 -2.23 4.13
N TYR A 42 49.85 -1.91 2.99
CA TYR A 42 50.08 -2.78 1.85
C TYR A 42 50.93 -4.01 2.23
N LEU A 43 50.34 -5.20 2.09
CA LEU A 43 51.01 -6.51 1.93
C LEU A 43 50.13 -7.28 0.93
N GLY A 44 50.56 -7.66 -0.27
CA GLY A 44 51.83 -8.30 -0.59
C GLY A 44 51.66 -9.83 -0.58
N ARG A 45 50.93 -10.42 -1.54
CA ARG A 45 51.19 -11.76 -2.13
C ARG A 45 50.07 -12.20 -3.08
N ARG A 46 50.44 -12.50 -4.33
CA ARG A 46 49.62 -13.24 -5.29
C ARG A 46 49.41 -14.68 -4.81
N PRO A 47 48.17 -15.21 -4.79
CA PRO A 47 47.98 -16.65 -4.75
C PRO A 47 48.21 -17.24 -6.15
N ARG A 48 49.15 -18.19 -6.25
CA ARG A 48 49.27 -19.09 -7.38
C ARG A 48 48.01 -19.95 -7.44
N HIS A 49 47.19 -19.78 -8.48
CA HIS A 49 46.10 -20.71 -8.79
C HIS A 49 46.70 -22.08 -9.11
N ARG A 50 46.58 -23.01 -8.15
CA ARG A 50 46.84 -24.43 -8.35
C ARG A 50 45.60 -25.01 -9.01
N ALA A 51 45.70 -25.33 -10.30
CA ALA A 51 44.64 -25.98 -11.05
C ALA A 51 44.38 -27.38 -10.46
N LEU A 52 43.33 -27.50 -9.64
CA LEU A 52 42.77 -28.79 -9.24
C LEU A 52 42.00 -29.32 -10.44
N HIS A 53 42.68 -30.11 -11.29
CA HIS A 53 42.04 -30.94 -12.28
C HIS A 53 41.31 -32.08 -11.55
N LEU A 54 40.05 -31.84 -11.18
CA LEU A 54 39.13 -32.91 -10.79
C LEU A 54 38.78 -33.69 -12.08
N PRO A 55 39.14 -34.98 -12.18
CA PRO A 55 38.70 -35.81 -13.31
C PRO A 55 37.20 -36.05 -13.16
N PHE A 56 36.40 -35.21 -13.82
CA PHE A 56 35.00 -35.51 -14.08
C PHE A 56 34.95 -36.73 -14.99
N SER A 57 34.69 -37.90 -14.39
CA SER A 57 34.30 -39.07 -15.17
C SER A 57 33.01 -38.72 -15.92
N PRO A 58 32.97 -38.83 -17.26
CA PRO A 58 31.76 -38.54 -18.01
C PRO A 58 30.68 -39.52 -17.54
N PRO A 59 29.47 -39.04 -17.18
CA PRO A 59 28.38 -39.95 -16.83
C PRO A 59 28.14 -40.90 -17.99
N PRO A 60 27.82 -42.19 -17.73
CA PRO A 60 27.48 -43.12 -18.78
C PRO A 60 26.35 -42.50 -19.61
N ARG A 61 26.60 -42.31 -20.91
CA ARG A 61 25.60 -41.92 -21.90
C ARG A 61 24.53 -43.01 -21.96
N ARG A 62 23.63 -43.02 -20.98
CA ARG A 62 22.39 -43.78 -21.05
C ARG A 62 21.54 -43.04 -22.05
N ARG A 63 21.70 -43.47 -23.31
CA ARG A 63 20.95 -43.05 -24.48
C ARG A 63 19.53 -43.57 -24.31
N SER A 64 18.82 -43.04 -23.32
CA SER A 64 17.37 -43.09 -23.25
C SER A 64 16.91 -42.23 -24.41
N ARG A 65 16.84 -42.85 -25.59
CA ARG A 65 16.11 -42.36 -26.75
C ARG A 65 14.66 -42.29 -26.28
N ALA A 66 14.31 -41.20 -25.61
CA ALA A 66 12.94 -40.81 -25.39
C ALA A 66 12.41 -40.58 -26.80
N GLU A 67 11.78 -41.61 -27.36
CA GLU A 67 10.93 -41.48 -28.54
C GLU A 67 10.05 -40.25 -28.26
N PRO A 68 10.17 -39.18 -29.05
CA PRO A 68 9.36 -38.01 -28.85
C PRO A 68 7.93 -38.50 -29.00
N LEU A 69 7.20 -38.58 -27.89
CA LEU A 69 5.78 -38.93 -27.85
C LEU A 69 5.14 -38.20 -29.01
N ARG A 70 4.77 -38.96 -30.06
CA ARG A 70 4.18 -38.42 -31.28
C ARG A 70 2.77 -38.02 -30.90
N VAL A 71 2.65 -36.87 -30.26
CA VAL A 71 1.37 -36.35 -29.79
C VAL A 71 0.55 -36.05 -31.04
N ASN A 72 -0.52 -36.82 -31.22
CA ASN A 72 -1.46 -36.64 -32.33
C ASN A 72 -1.93 -35.19 -32.39
N ARG A 73 -2.12 -34.64 -33.60
CA ARG A 73 -2.56 -33.25 -33.81
C ARG A 73 -3.83 -32.94 -33.02
N THR A 74 -4.74 -33.91 -32.89
CA THR A 74 -5.96 -33.84 -32.07
C THR A 74 -5.67 -33.65 -30.59
N ALA A 75 -4.71 -34.41 -30.02
CA ALA A 75 -4.31 -34.26 -28.62
C ALA A 75 -3.66 -32.88 -28.35
N LYS A 76 -2.89 -32.33 -29.31
CA LYS A 76 -2.35 -30.96 -29.20
C LYS A 76 -3.47 -29.91 -29.22
N LEU A 77 -4.46 -30.06 -30.09
CA LEU A 77 -5.62 -29.15 -30.16
C LEU A 77 -6.45 -29.19 -28.89
N LEU A 78 -6.69 -30.38 -28.32
CA LEU A 78 -7.40 -30.53 -27.05
C LEU A 78 -6.65 -29.90 -25.88
N LEU A 79 -5.32 -30.08 -25.81
CA LEU A 79 -4.48 -29.44 -24.80
C LEU A 79 -4.52 -27.91 -24.90
N LEU A 80 -4.42 -27.37 -26.11
CA LEU A 80 -4.52 -25.93 -26.33
C LEU A 80 -5.91 -25.40 -25.95
N ALA A 81 -6.98 -26.06 -26.38
CA ALA A 81 -8.34 -25.67 -26.03
C ALA A 81 -8.57 -25.71 -24.51
N GLY A 82 -8.08 -26.75 -23.82
CA GLY A 82 -8.12 -26.86 -22.37
C GLY A 82 -7.37 -25.73 -21.67
N LEU A 83 -6.15 -25.40 -22.14
CA LEU A 83 -5.37 -24.27 -21.61
C LEU A 83 -6.11 -22.94 -21.79
N PHE A 84 -6.68 -22.69 -22.97
CA PHE A 84 -7.45 -21.48 -23.24
C PHE A 84 -8.71 -21.37 -22.35
N LEU A 85 -9.41 -22.49 -22.12
CA LEU A 85 -10.57 -22.52 -21.22
C LEU A 85 -10.17 -22.20 -19.76
N ILE A 86 -9.08 -22.78 -19.27
CA ILE A 86 -8.58 -22.52 -17.90
C ILE A 86 -8.16 -21.05 -17.74
N CYS A 87 -7.41 -20.50 -18.70
CA CYS A 87 -7.01 -19.10 -18.68
C CYS A 87 -8.21 -18.14 -18.78
N GLY A 88 -9.18 -18.45 -19.65
CA GLY A 88 -10.41 -17.67 -19.79
C GLY A 88 -11.25 -17.65 -18.52
N ALA A 89 -11.42 -18.80 -17.87
CA ALA A 89 -12.13 -18.91 -16.59
C ALA A 89 -11.43 -18.11 -15.47
N GLY A 90 -10.10 -18.17 -15.41
CA GLY A 90 -9.32 -17.37 -14.46
C GLY A 90 -9.48 -15.86 -14.65
N ALA A 91 -9.46 -15.38 -15.91
CA ALA A 91 -9.66 -13.96 -16.22
C ALA A 91 -11.06 -13.47 -15.81
N ILE A 92 -12.10 -14.25 -16.10
CA ILE A 92 -13.48 -13.91 -15.71
C ILE A 92 -13.63 -13.90 -14.19
N PHE A 93 -13.03 -14.86 -13.49
CA PHE A 93 -13.07 -14.93 -12.03
C PHE A 93 -12.39 -13.71 -11.40
N GLN A 94 -11.23 -13.30 -11.93
CA GLN A 94 -10.52 -12.11 -11.46
C GLN A 94 -11.33 -10.83 -11.70
N GLU A 95 -11.92 -10.67 -12.87
CA GLU A 95 -12.75 -9.50 -13.19
C GLU A 95 -14.00 -9.43 -12.27
N GLN A 96 -14.64 -10.57 -12.00
CA GLN A 96 -15.78 -10.61 -11.08
C GLN A 96 -15.38 -10.26 -9.65
N ALA A 97 -14.24 -10.75 -9.16
CA ALA A 97 -13.72 -10.40 -7.84
C ALA A 97 -13.43 -8.90 -7.73
N GLU A 98 -12.81 -8.31 -8.75
CA GLU A 98 -12.55 -6.86 -8.80
C GLU A 98 -13.85 -6.04 -8.84
N ARG A 99 -14.84 -6.45 -9.64
CA ARG A 99 -16.16 -5.79 -9.68
C ARG A 99 -16.88 -5.85 -8.34
N ARG A 100 -16.87 -7.01 -7.67
CA ARG A 100 -17.47 -7.16 -6.33
C ARG A 100 -16.81 -6.21 -5.32
N ARG A 101 -15.49 -6.11 -5.33
CA ARG A 101 -14.74 -5.21 -4.43
C ARG A 101 -15.06 -3.75 -4.68
N GLN A 102 -15.13 -3.32 -5.95
CA GLN A 102 -15.54 -1.95 -6.32
C GLN A 102 -17.00 -1.65 -6.00
N SER A 103 -17.85 -2.68 -5.92
CA SER A 103 -19.25 -2.54 -5.52
C SER A 103 -19.45 -2.46 -4.00
N THR A 104 -18.39 -2.57 -3.20
CA THR A 104 -18.47 -2.44 -1.74
C THR A 104 -19.04 -1.07 -1.39
N THR A 105 -20.15 -1.05 -0.66
CA THR A 105 -20.75 0.20 -0.18
C THR A 105 -19.80 0.91 0.79
N PRO A 106 -19.61 2.24 0.68
CA PRO A 106 -18.76 3.02 1.59
C PRO A 106 -19.02 2.76 3.09
N ALA A 107 -20.28 2.51 3.46
CA ALA A 107 -20.69 2.20 4.82
C ALA A 107 -19.93 1.01 5.45
N VAL A 108 -19.62 -0.03 4.66
CA VAL A 108 -18.85 -1.20 5.13
C VAL A 108 -17.43 -0.79 5.51
N LEU A 109 -16.81 0.05 4.68
CA LEU A 109 -15.44 0.53 4.90
C LEU A 109 -15.36 1.49 6.09
N TYR A 110 -16.35 2.39 6.20
CA TYR A 110 -16.47 3.31 7.33
C TYR A 110 -16.67 2.54 8.64
N ALA A 111 -17.42 1.42 8.63
CA ALA A 111 -17.62 0.60 9.81
C ALA A 111 -16.31 -0.01 10.35
N VAL A 112 -15.36 -0.40 9.49
CA VAL A 112 -14.04 -0.91 9.92
C VAL A 112 -13.25 0.18 10.65
N ILE A 113 -13.18 1.38 10.06
CA ILE A 113 -12.48 2.52 10.68
C ILE A 113 -13.17 2.93 11.99
N TRP A 114 -14.51 2.97 11.98
CA TRP A 114 -15.29 3.32 13.17
C TRP A 114 -15.06 2.35 14.32
N LYS A 115 -15.03 1.04 14.06
CA LYS A 115 -14.71 0.02 15.09
C LYS A 115 -13.35 0.25 15.71
N GLN A 116 -12.35 0.62 14.90
CA GLN A 116 -11.01 0.92 15.42
C GLN A 116 -11.03 2.18 16.30
N ILE A 117 -11.67 3.25 15.85
CA ILE A 117 -11.78 4.51 16.60
C ILE A 117 -12.55 4.31 17.92
N ALA A 118 -13.65 3.56 17.90
CA ALA A 118 -14.41 3.23 19.10
C ALA A 118 -13.54 2.46 20.11
N ALA A 119 -12.81 1.44 19.65
CA ALA A 119 -11.89 0.70 20.48
C ALA A 119 -10.77 1.59 21.08
N PHE A 120 -10.24 2.56 20.32
CA PHE A 120 -9.29 3.53 20.86
C PHE A 120 -9.90 4.46 21.93
N ARG A 121 -11.19 4.79 21.85
CA ARG A 121 -11.86 5.62 22.87
C ARG A 121 -12.04 4.88 24.19
N ASP A 122 -12.19 3.57 24.13
CA ASP A 122 -12.35 2.69 25.30
C ASP A 122 -11.00 2.14 25.81
N ASP A 123 -9.88 2.63 25.27
CA ASP A 123 -8.51 2.12 25.52
C ASP A 123 -8.37 0.60 25.24
N ASP A 124 -9.24 0.02 24.40
CA ASP A 124 -9.22 -1.38 23.96
C ASP A 124 -8.35 -1.55 22.70
N TYR A 125 -7.03 -1.47 22.92
CA TYR A 125 -6.05 -1.62 21.83
C TYR A 125 -6.09 -2.99 21.17
N ALA A 126 -6.51 -4.04 21.86
CA ALA A 126 -6.63 -5.38 21.28
C ALA A 126 -7.75 -5.42 20.23
N SER A 127 -8.91 -4.84 20.51
CA SER A 127 -10.00 -4.73 19.54
C SER A 127 -9.66 -3.83 18.36
N ALA A 128 -8.92 -2.73 18.60
CA ALA A 128 -8.41 -1.86 17.55
C ALA A 128 -7.42 -2.58 16.64
N TYR A 129 -6.50 -3.36 17.23
CA TYR A 129 -5.50 -4.13 16.50
C TYR A 129 -6.13 -5.21 15.61
N ARG A 130 -7.24 -5.83 16.02
CA ARG A 130 -7.98 -6.79 15.17
C ARG A 130 -8.52 -6.18 13.86
N GLN A 131 -8.62 -4.85 13.76
CA GLN A 131 -9.06 -4.19 12.53
C GLN A 131 -7.93 -3.97 11.50
N VAL A 132 -6.66 -4.11 11.90
CA VAL A 132 -5.52 -3.90 10.99
C VAL A 132 -5.24 -5.13 10.13
N SER A 133 -4.60 -4.91 8.98
CA SER A 133 -4.27 -5.95 7.99
C SER A 133 -3.28 -6.98 8.53
N THR A 134 -3.30 -8.18 7.97
CA THR A 134 -2.33 -9.22 8.32
C THR A 134 -0.90 -8.72 8.07
N GLY A 135 -0.67 -8.04 6.94
CA GLY A 135 0.63 -7.45 6.62
C GLY A 135 1.08 -6.30 7.55
N PHE A 136 0.15 -5.67 8.29
CA PHE A 136 0.49 -4.74 9.37
C PHE A 136 0.87 -5.51 10.64
N GLN A 137 0.10 -6.55 10.99
CA GLN A 137 0.33 -7.37 12.18
C GLN A 137 1.67 -8.12 12.14
N GLU A 138 2.11 -8.54 10.94
CA GLU A 138 3.43 -9.15 10.73
C GLU A 138 4.60 -8.19 11.03
N LYS A 139 4.38 -6.88 10.91
CA LYS A 139 5.42 -5.85 11.08
C LYS A 139 5.43 -5.24 12.48
N PHE A 140 4.26 -5.15 13.10
CA PHE A 140 4.07 -4.51 14.40
C PHE A 140 3.27 -5.44 15.29
N ASN A 141 3.84 -5.85 16.42
CA ASN A 141 3.09 -6.56 17.45
C ASN A 141 2.09 -5.62 18.16
N ILE A 142 1.21 -6.20 18.96
CA ILE A 142 0.16 -5.47 19.66
C ILE A 142 0.72 -4.47 20.67
N GLU A 143 1.85 -4.77 21.30
CA GLU A 143 2.52 -3.89 22.27
C GLU A 143 3.01 -2.62 21.57
N ALA A 144 3.78 -2.75 20.49
CA ALA A 144 4.28 -1.62 19.71
C ALA A 144 3.14 -0.80 19.10
N PHE A 145 2.07 -1.46 18.65
CA PHE A 145 0.86 -0.78 18.18
C PHE A 145 0.19 0.03 19.30
N SER A 146 0.07 -0.54 20.50
CA SER A 146 -0.56 0.12 21.65
C SER A 146 0.25 1.34 22.09
N ASP A 147 1.58 1.21 22.12
CA ASP A 147 2.49 2.31 22.45
C ASP A 147 2.39 3.43 21.41
N LEU A 148 2.47 3.09 20.12
CA LEU A 148 2.30 4.03 19.02
C LEU A 148 0.95 4.77 19.10
N ALA A 149 -0.14 4.04 19.36
CA ALA A 149 -1.47 4.63 19.47
C ALA A 149 -1.60 5.59 20.66
N ARG A 150 -0.93 5.31 21.78
CA ARG A 150 -0.90 6.17 22.96
C ARG A 150 -0.07 7.43 22.75
N THR A 151 1.10 7.30 22.13
CA THR A 151 2.06 8.41 22.01
C THR A 151 1.76 9.30 20.82
N ASP A 152 1.50 8.71 19.66
CA ASP A 152 1.52 9.43 18.39
C ASP A 152 0.12 9.87 17.96
N TYR A 153 -0.92 9.21 18.48
CA TYR A 153 -2.32 9.43 18.09
C TYR A 153 -3.28 9.76 19.25
N PRO A 154 -2.90 10.59 20.24
CA PRO A 154 -3.79 10.93 21.37
C PRO A 154 -5.05 11.68 20.91
N SER A 155 -4.98 12.33 19.75
CA SER A 155 -6.11 13.03 19.13
C SER A 155 -7.25 12.12 18.69
N VAL A 156 -6.97 10.87 18.30
CA VAL A 156 -8.01 9.93 17.85
C VAL A 156 -8.99 9.63 18.99
N ARG A 157 -8.48 9.47 20.21
CA ARG A 157 -9.32 9.29 21.41
C ARG A 157 -10.15 10.52 21.75
N ARG A 158 -9.59 11.72 21.52
CA ARG A 158 -10.22 13.01 21.86
C ARG A 158 -11.20 13.50 20.80
N ALA A 159 -11.27 12.87 19.65
CA ALA A 159 -12.18 13.27 18.59
C ALA A 159 -13.64 13.08 19.05
N ARG A 160 -14.44 14.14 19.04
CA ARG A 160 -15.90 14.05 19.32
C ARG A 160 -16.66 13.51 18.13
N ARG A 161 -16.30 13.99 16.95
CA ARG A 161 -16.96 13.67 15.69
C ARG A 161 -15.92 13.23 14.69
N VAL A 162 -16.33 12.28 13.85
CA VAL A 162 -15.54 11.80 12.72
C VAL A 162 -16.40 11.95 11.49
N GLU A 163 -15.85 12.54 10.44
CA GLU A 163 -16.48 12.58 9.12
C GLU A 163 -15.60 11.87 8.10
N PHE A 164 -16.24 11.12 7.21
CA PHE A 164 -15.55 10.42 6.14
C PHE A 164 -15.75 11.15 4.81
N GLY A 165 -14.67 11.25 4.05
CA GLY A 165 -14.68 11.71 2.67
C GLY A 165 -15.07 10.60 1.69
N ALA A 166 -15.03 10.95 0.41
CA ALA A 166 -15.30 10.01 -0.67
C ALA A 166 -14.28 8.86 -0.69
N VAL A 167 -14.78 7.64 -0.87
CA VAL A 167 -13.96 6.43 -1.01
C VAL A 167 -13.37 6.39 -2.42
N ARG A 168 -12.08 6.11 -2.51
CA ARG A 168 -11.41 5.82 -3.78
C ARG A 168 -10.89 4.39 -3.78
N HIS A 169 -11.31 3.58 -4.74
CA HIS A 169 -10.80 2.23 -4.92
C HIS A 169 -9.54 2.21 -5.79
N GLU A 170 -8.52 1.48 -5.36
CA GLU A 170 -7.20 1.34 -6.00
C GLU A 170 -6.79 -0.13 -5.98
N GLY A 171 -7.29 -0.91 -6.95
CA GLY A 171 -7.08 -2.36 -7.00
C GLY A 171 -7.66 -3.05 -5.76
N GLN A 172 -6.79 -3.67 -4.96
CA GLN A 172 -7.16 -4.33 -3.70
C GLN A 172 -7.38 -3.38 -2.52
N HIS A 173 -7.20 -2.08 -2.73
CA HIS A 173 -7.22 -1.11 -1.66
C HIS A 173 -8.37 -0.12 -1.81
N ALA A 174 -8.79 0.44 -0.67
CA ALA A 174 -9.67 1.58 -0.61
C ALA A 174 -9.00 2.70 0.18
N VAL A 175 -8.99 3.91 -0.36
CA VAL A 175 -8.43 5.10 0.28
C VAL A 175 -9.56 6.01 0.71
N ILE A 176 -9.56 6.39 2.00
CA ILE A 176 -10.64 7.10 2.65
C ILE A 176 -10.06 8.26 3.48
N PRO A 177 -10.32 9.52 3.08
CA PRO A 177 -10.09 10.66 3.96
C PRO A 177 -11.02 10.59 5.17
N ALA A 178 -10.51 10.87 6.35
CA ALA A 178 -11.30 11.04 7.57
C ALA A 178 -10.93 12.36 8.25
N TYR A 179 -11.89 13.02 8.88
CA TYR A 179 -11.73 14.29 9.55
C TYR A 179 -12.17 14.13 11.00
N LEU A 180 -11.20 14.23 11.92
CA LEU A 180 -11.42 14.13 13.35
C LEU A 180 -11.63 15.53 13.92
N PHE A 181 -12.81 15.79 14.48
CA PHE A 181 -13.16 17.08 15.07
C PHE A 181 -12.94 17.02 16.59
N LEU A 182 -12.11 17.92 17.10
CA LEU A 182 -11.77 18.04 18.51
C LEU A 182 -12.66 19.05 19.24
N ASP A 183 -12.61 19.03 20.58
CA ASP A 183 -13.37 19.91 21.48
C ASP A 183 -13.08 21.40 21.27
N ASP A 184 -11.83 21.71 20.90
CA ASP A 184 -11.35 23.07 20.66
C ASP A 184 -11.73 23.60 19.25
N GLY A 185 -12.45 22.79 18.47
CA GLY A 185 -12.87 23.12 17.11
C GLY A 185 -11.82 22.80 16.04
N ASP A 186 -10.66 22.26 16.44
CA ASP A 186 -9.63 21.88 15.48
C ASP A 186 -9.99 20.58 14.75
N ILE A 187 -9.54 20.50 13.50
CA ILE A 187 -9.75 19.35 12.64
C ILE A 187 -8.42 18.66 12.41
N ILE A 188 -8.36 17.35 12.64
CA ILE A 188 -7.21 16.52 12.30
C ILE A 188 -7.59 15.65 11.10
N PRO A 189 -7.09 15.98 9.90
CA PRO A 189 -7.33 15.15 8.73
C PRO A 189 -6.45 13.90 8.79
N CYS A 190 -7.02 12.77 8.40
CA CYS A 190 -6.38 11.48 8.32
C CYS A 190 -6.65 10.86 6.94
N ILE A 191 -5.74 10.06 6.45
CA ILE A 191 -5.95 9.21 5.27
C ILE A 191 -5.86 7.77 5.71
N TYR A 192 -6.96 7.05 5.62
CA TYR A 192 -7.01 5.61 5.83
C TYR A 192 -6.82 4.90 4.49
N ARG A 193 -5.99 3.87 4.50
CA ARG A 193 -5.86 2.91 3.41
C ARG A 193 -6.28 1.56 3.95
N LEU A 194 -7.31 0.99 3.35
CA LEU A 194 -7.82 -0.33 3.67
C LEU A 194 -7.42 -1.30 2.57
N VAL A 195 -7.27 -2.57 2.92
CA VAL A 195 -7.02 -3.69 2.01
C VAL A 195 -8.11 -4.74 2.20
N ASN A 196 -8.54 -5.37 1.11
CA ASN A 196 -9.44 -6.50 1.15
C ASN A 196 -8.63 -7.81 1.25
N GLU A 197 -8.77 -8.50 2.38
CA GLU A 197 -8.18 -9.80 2.65
C GLU A 197 -9.32 -10.81 2.71
N ASP A 198 -9.44 -11.69 1.71
CA ASP A 198 -10.48 -12.73 1.63
C ASP A 198 -11.90 -12.21 1.90
N ASP A 199 -12.30 -11.17 1.16
CA ASP A 199 -13.59 -10.47 1.28
C ASP A 199 -13.82 -9.71 2.61
N VAL A 200 -12.81 -9.66 3.49
CA VAL A 200 -12.82 -8.86 4.72
C VAL A 200 -11.94 -7.63 4.55
N TRP A 201 -12.51 -6.44 4.82
CA TRP A 201 -11.73 -5.19 4.79
C TRP A 201 -10.96 -4.99 6.10
N LYS A 202 -9.67 -4.67 5.97
CA LYS A 202 -8.75 -4.38 7.06
C LYS A 202 -8.02 -3.07 6.83
N ILE A 203 -7.57 -2.44 7.90
CA ILE A 203 -6.80 -1.18 7.85
C ILE A 203 -5.34 -1.53 7.59
N ASP A 204 -4.84 -1.17 6.41
CA ASP A 204 -3.44 -1.36 6.02
C ASP A 204 -2.56 -0.23 6.56
N SER A 205 -3.05 1.00 6.52
CA SER A 205 -2.38 2.13 7.17
C SER A 205 -3.34 3.27 7.47
N ALA A 206 -2.98 4.08 8.47
CA ALA A 206 -3.61 5.35 8.78
C ALA A 206 -2.53 6.43 8.86
N ARG A 207 -2.68 7.50 8.07
CA ARG A 207 -1.76 8.62 8.07
C ARG A 207 -2.44 9.86 8.61
N VAL A 208 -1.99 10.34 9.76
CA VAL A 208 -2.40 11.64 10.29
C VAL A 208 -1.70 12.76 9.53
N LEU A 209 -2.48 13.74 9.08
CA LEU A 209 -1.99 14.93 8.38
C LEU A 209 -1.90 16.12 9.33
N ARG A 210 -1.38 17.23 8.81
CA ARG A 210 -1.26 18.48 9.57
C ARG A 210 -2.64 18.94 10.07
N ARG A 211 -2.75 19.11 11.39
CA ARG A 211 -3.89 19.71 12.09
C ARG A 211 -4.30 21.06 11.48
N TRP A 212 -5.61 21.27 11.37
CA TRP A 212 -6.23 22.51 10.91
C TRP A 212 -6.84 23.23 12.11
N PRO A 213 -6.34 24.42 12.47
CA PRO A 213 -6.88 25.17 13.59
C PRO A 213 -8.29 25.69 13.31
N ALA A 214 -9.11 25.76 14.34
CA ALA A 214 -10.41 26.41 14.34
C ALA A 214 -10.24 27.84 13.77
N GLY A 215 -10.92 28.14 12.66
CA GLY A 215 -10.83 29.43 11.98
C GLY A 215 -10.07 29.42 10.64
N ARG A 216 -9.39 28.32 10.29
CA ARG A 216 -8.97 28.12 8.89
C ARG A 216 -10.22 27.91 8.04
N ARG A 217 -10.70 28.97 7.36
CA ARG A 217 -11.81 28.88 6.39
C ARG A 217 -11.44 27.82 5.35
N MET A 218 -12.10 26.66 5.41
CA MET A 218 -12.03 25.66 4.35
C MET A 218 -12.68 26.29 3.11
N GLY A 219 -11.88 26.65 2.12
CA GLY A 219 -12.39 27.15 0.85
C GLY A 219 -13.32 26.10 0.24
N GLY A 220 -14.64 26.31 0.32
CA GLY A 220 -15.62 25.49 -0.38
C GLY A 220 -16.78 24.91 0.45
N VAL A 221 -16.80 25.03 1.78
CA VAL A 221 -17.99 24.66 2.56
C VAL A 221 -18.87 25.90 2.69
N ARG A 222 -19.87 26.03 1.81
CA ARG A 222 -20.94 27.02 2.00
C ARG A 222 -21.80 26.53 3.16
N ALA A 223 -21.92 27.37 4.19
CA ALA A 223 -23.01 27.28 5.17
C ALA A 223 -24.35 27.57 4.49
#